data_AF-A0A941PJH1-F1
#
_entry.id   AF-A0A941PJH1-F1
#
_cell.length_a   1.000
_cell.length_b   1.000
_cell.length_c   1.000
_cell.angle_alpha   90.00
_cell.angle_beta   90.00
_cell.angle_gamma   90.00
#
_symmetry.space_group_name_H-M   'P 1'
#
loop_
_entity.id
_entity.type
_entity.pdbx_description
1 polymer ?
#
loop_
_entity_poly.entity_id
_entity_poly.type
_entity_poly.pdbx_seq_one_letter_code
_entity_poly.pdbx_strand_id
1 'polypeptide(L)'
;GILQPPFFDPAADPAYNYGAIGAVIGHEISHSFDNNGADFDAQGALRHWWTPADLAAFRRQGEALAAQHSAYEPLPGLHVNGPLTLGENLADLAGLQAALDAYHASLNGRPAPVIDGLTGDQRFFIAYAQTWATKMREAALRQRIATDGHAPGMYRALTVRNIDAWYQTFNVQPSETLYLTPEHRVRVWYGSRARRRRARRHRCAVCLIPCQPPRSRRAGRDRRSPPPPRRRGAGWQ
;
A
#
# COMPACT_ATOMS: atom_id res chain seq x y z
N GLY A 1 22.61 0.51 14.24
CA GLY A 1 22.01 1.32 13.15
C GLY A 1 20.53 0.99 13.03
N ILE A 2 19.83 1.41 11.98
CA ILE A 2 18.38 1.10 11.85
C ILE A 2 18.09 -0.35 11.40
N LEU A 3 19.07 -1.03 10.79
CA LEU A 3 18.96 -2.43 10.33
C LEU A 3 19.14 -3.43 11.48
N GLN A 4 18.26 -3.38 12.47
CA GLN A 4 18.21 -4.28 13.62
C GLN A 4 16.77 -4.34 14.17
N PRO A 5 16.42 -5.33 15.02
CA PRO A 5 15.11 -5.35 15.67
C PRO A 5 14.85 -4.07 16.48
N PRO A 6 13.61 -3.55 16.50
CA PRO A 6 12.39 -4.12 15.94
C PRO A 6 12.14 -3.79 14.45
N PHE A 7 13.10 -3.17 13.75
CA PHE A 7 12.90 -2.75 12.36
C PHE A 7 13.22 -3.85 11.35
N PHE A 8 14.32 -4.57 11.56
CA PHE A 8 14.76 -5.63 10.66
C PHE A 8 15.33 -6.81 11.42
N ASP A 9 14.89 -8.00 11.06
CA ASP A 9 15.46 -9.26 11.54
C ASP A 9 15.56 -10.24 10.36
N PRO A 10 16.78 -10.67 9.96
CA PRO A 10 16.95 -11.60 8.85
C PRO A 10 16.33 -13.00 9.12
N ALA A 11 16.05 -13.34 10.38
CA ALA A 11 15.40 -14.58 10.77
C ALA A 11 13.86 -14.45 10.85
N ALA A 12 13.31 -13.24 10.83
CA ALA A 12 11.86 -13.02 10.89
C ALA A 12 11.18 -13.25 9.54
N ASP A 13 9.87 -13.49 9.58
CA ASP A 13 9.08 -13.68 8.37
C ASP A 13 8.97 -12.38 7.55
N PRO A 14 8.78 -12.46 6.21
CA PRO A 14 8.74 -11.26 5.37
C PRO A 14 7.68 -10.24 5.81
N ALA A 15 6.52 -10.68 6.31
CA ALA A 15 5.47 -9.74 6.73
C ALA A 15 5.98 -8.76 7.78
N TYR A 16 6.75 -9.25 8.76
CA TYR A 16 7.39 -8.43 9.78
C TYR A 16 8.35 -7.40 9.17
N ASN A 17 9.31 -7.85 8.35
CA ASN A 17 10.33 -6.96 7.79
C ASN A 17 9.72 -5.91 6.85
N TYR A 18 8.73 -6.28 6.04
CA TYR A 18 8.04 -5.31 5.17
C TYR A 18 7.20 -4.31 5.98
N GLY A 19 6.51 -4.75 7.03
CA GLY A 19 5.70 -3.86 7.89
C GLY A 19 6.56 -2.90 8.71
N ALA A 20 7.77 -3.33 9.08
CA ALA A 20 8.72 -2.54 9.86
C ALA A 20 9.70 -1.77 8.94
N ILE A 21 10.89 -2.31 8.64
CA ILE A 21 11.88 -1.60 7.83
C ILE A 21 11.39 -1.29 6.41
N GLY A 22 10.51 -2.11 5.83
CA GLY A 22 9.91 -1.82 4.52
C GLY A 22 9.08 -0.54 4.51
N ALA A 23 8.32 -0.29 5.57
CA ALA A 23 7.58 0.96 5.74
C ALA A 23 8.51 2.16 5.90
N VAL A 24 9.65 2.00 6.60
CA VAL A 24 10.69 3.04 6.70
C VAL A 24 11.31 3.33 5.33
N ILE A 25 11.71 2.31 4.57
CA ILE A 25 12.26 2.50 3.22
C ILE A 25 11.25 3.23 2.32
N GLY A 26 9.98 2.82 2.38
CA GLY A 26 8.90 3.49 1.66
C GLY A 26 8.72 4.94 2.09
N HIS A 27 8.86 5.23 3.39
CA HIS A 27 8.78 6.57 3.95
C HIS A 27 9.89 7.48 3.40
N GLU A 28 11.15 7.03 3.45
CA GLU A 28 12.28 7.80 2.91
C GLU A 28 12.18 8.07 1.41
N ILE A 29 11.72 7.08 0.63
CA ILE A 29 11.45 7.27 -0.80
C ILE A 29 10.32 8.28 -1.00
N SER A 30 9.31 8.27 -0.15
CA SER A 30 8.14 9.13 -0.29
C SER A 30 8.42 10.60 0.01
N HIS A 31 9.50 10.91 0.75
CA HIS A 31 9.95 12.29 0.92
C HIS A 31 10.27 12.99 -0.40
N SER A 32 10.68 12.27 -1.45
CA SER A 32 10.86 12.90 -2.78
C SER A 32 9.55 13.37 -3.42
N PHE A 33 8.40 13.03 -2.83
CA PHE A 33 7.07 13.36 -3.33
C PHE A 33 6.17 14.03 -2.27
N ASP A 34 6.69 14.35 -1.09
CA ASP A 34 5.92 15.07 -0.06
C ASP A 34 5.67 16.54 -0.44
N ASN A 35 5.03 17.33 0.43
CA ASN A 35 4.69 18.71 0.14
C ASN A 35 5.88 19.66 -0.07
N ASN A 36 7.11 19.22 0.20
CA ASN A 36 8.35 19.93 -0.12
C ASN A 36 9.11 19.24 -1.26
N GLY A 37 9.29 17.92 -1.18
CA GLY A 37 10.02 17.15 -2.18
C GLY A 37 9.39 17.18 -3.56
N ALA A 38 8.05 17.25 -3.62
CA ALA A 38 7.31 17.34 -4.89
C ALA A 38 7.60 18.60 -5.71
N ASP A 39 8.29 19.60 -5.16
CA ASP A 39 8.71 20.80 -5.90
C ASP A 39 10.08 20.62 -6.60
N PHE A 40 10.78 19.50 -6.35
CA PHE A 40 12.06 19.18 -6.95
C PHE A 40 11.92 18.14 -8.07
N ASP A 41 12.70 18.29 -9.13
CA ASP A 41 12.81 17.29 -10.20
C ASP A 41 13.78 16.15 -9.82
N ALA A 42 13.92 15.16 -10.71
CA ALA A 42 14.79 14.01 -10.50
C ALA A 42 16.30 14.35 -10.43
N GLN A 43 16.69 15.59 -10.71
CA GLN A 43 18.06 16.09 -10.55
C GLN A 43 18.23 16.92 -9.27
N GLY A 44 17.16 17.08 -8.48
CA GLY A 44 17.16 17.91 -7.27
C GLY A 44 17.03 19.41 -7.56
N ALA A 45 16.58 19.80 -8.75
CA ALA A 45 16.34 21.20 -9.07
C ALA A 45 14.87 21.59 -8.79
N LEU A 46 14.66 22.76 -8.20
CA LEU A 46 13.31 23.32 -7.97
C LEU A 46 12.64 23.58 -9.32
N ARG A 47 11.62 22.78 -9.68
CA ARG A 47 10.89 22.88 -10.94
C ARG A 47 9.43 22.45 -10.77
N HIS A 48 8.54 23.22 -11.38
CA HIS A 48 7.13 22.86 -11.43
C HIS A 48 6.87 21.82 -12.54
N TRP A 49 6.89 20.53 -12.18
CA TRP A 49 6.64 19.41 -13.11
C TRP A 49 5.20 18.88 -13.05
N TRP A 50 4.36 19.43 -12.18
CA TRP A 50 2.96 19.07 -12.05
C TRP A 50 2.09 19.73 -13.12
N THR A 51 1.02 19.04 -13.54
CA THR A 51 -0.10 19.74 -14.16
C THR A 51 -0.87 20.51 -13.08
N PRO A 52 -1.55 21.62 -13.40
CA PRO A 52 -2.36 22.34 -12.42
C PRO A 52 -3.44 21.48 -11.75
N ALA A 53 -4.03 20.55 -12.50
CA ALA A 53 -5.06 19.65 -12.01
C ALA A 53 -4.51 18.63 -11.00
N ASP A 54 -3.32 18.07 -11.27
CA ASP A 54 -2.68 17.10 -10.38
C ASP A 54 -2.17 17.78 -9.11
N LEU A 55 -1.56 18.97 -9.21
CA LEU A 55 -1.14 19.74 -8.05
C LEU A 55 -2.33 20.10 -7.14
N ALA A 56 -3.46 20.52 -7.73
CA ALA A 56 -4.67 20.80 -6.97
C ALA A 56 -5.22 19.55 -6.28
N ALA A 57 -5.15 18.37 -6.92
CA ALA A 57 -5.56 17.11 -6.31
C ALA A 57 -4.64 16.69 -5.16
N PHE A 58 -3.33 16.83 -5.34
CA PHE A 58 -2.33 16.57 -4.30
C PHE A 58 -2.56 17.47 -3.08
N ARG A 59 -2.69 18.78 -3.27
CA ARG A 59 -2.96 19.74 -2.20
C ARG A 59 -4.23 19.43 -1.42
N ARG A 60 -5.34 19.11 -2.10
CA ARG A 60 -6.59 18.72 -1.42
C ARG A 60 -6.42 17.49 -0.52
N GLN A 61 -5.65 16.49 -0.96
CA GLN A 61 -5.40 15.31 -0.12
C GLN A 61 -4.47 15.64 1.05
N GLY A 62 -3.45 16.47 0.83
CA GLY A 62 -2.58 16.97 1.89
C GLY A 62 -3.34 17.77 2.95
N GLU A 63 -4.23 18.69 2.54
CA GLU A 63 -5.09 19.46 3.43
C GLU A 63 -6.01 18.55 4.26
N ALA A 64 -6.59 17.52 3.64
CA ALA A 64 -7.41 16.54 4.36
C ALA A 64 -6.58 15.77 5.41
N LEU A 65 -5.34 15.39 5.09
CA LEU A 65 -4.46 14.70 6.03
C LEU A 65 -3.98 15.58 7.18
N ALA A 66 -3.67 16.85 6.88
CA ALA A 66 -3.34 17.86 7.87
C ALA A 66 -4.53 18.08 8.81
N ALA A 67 -5.75 18.25 8.27
CA ALA A 67 -6.95 18.40 9.07
C ALA A 67 -7.22 17.18 9.98
N GLN A 68 -7.02 15.97 9.45
CA GLN A 68 -7.13 14.74 10.22
C GLN A 68 -6.16 14.73 11.41
N HIS A 69 -4.90 15.12 11.20
CA HIS A 69 -3.90 15.17 12.28
C HIS A 69 -4.15 16.31 13.27
N SER A 70 -4.64 17.46 12.80
CA SER A 70 -4.99 18.59 13.67
C SER A 70 -6.10 18.27 14.67
N ALA A 71 -6.91 17.23 14.42
CA ALA A 71 -7.93 16.77 15.35
C ALA A 71 -7.38 15.89 16.49
N TYR A 72 -6.10 15.51 16.44
CA TYR A 72 -5.49 14.67 17.47
C TYR A 72 -5.01 15.49 18.65
N GLU A 73 -5.45 15.11 19.86
CA GLU A 73 -5.21 15.82 21.12
C GLU A 73 -4.34 14.96 22.07
N PRO A 74 -3.00 14.96 21.92
CA PRO A 74 -2.09 14.20 22.77
C PRO A 74 -2.15 14.56 24.26
N LEU A 75 -2.52 15.80 24.58
CA LEU A 75 -2.70 16.31 25.94
C LEU A 75 -3.91 17.24 25.97
N PRO A 76 -4.65 17.35 27.08
CA PRO A 76 -5.82 18.23 27.17
C PRO A 76 -5.51 19.66 26.72
N GLY A 77 -6.28 20.16 25.76
CA GLY A 77 -6.17 21.45 25.10
C GLY A 77 -5.03 21.57 24.07
N LEU A 78 -4.16 20.56 23.94
CA LEU A 78 -2.99 20.61 23.06
C LEU A 78 -3.15 19.62 21.90
N HIS A 79 -3.31 20.18 20.71
CA HIS A 79 -3.50 19.42 19.47
C HIS A 79 -2.19 19.31 18.68
N VAL A 80 -2.07 18.25 17.87
CA VAL A 80 -1.00 18.15 16.88
C VAL A 80 -1.15 19.28 15.86
N ASN A 81 -0.05 19.89 15.44
CA ASN A 81 -0.06 20.83 14.32
C ASN A 81 0.00 20.03 13.00
N GLY A 82 -1.17 19.76 12.42
CA GLY A 82 -1.29 19.00 11.17
C GLY A 82 -0.49 19.59 10.01
N PRO A 83 -0.56 20.91 9.73
CA PRO A 83 0.28 21.55 8.72
C PRO A 83 1.79 21.39 8.97
N LEU A 84 2.26 21.53 10.21
CA LEU A 84 3.67 21.33 10.56
C LEU A 84 4.12 19.89 10.27
N THR A 85 3.26 18.92 10.56
CA THR A 85 3.59 17.50 10.45
C THR A 85 3.28 16.86 9.10
N LEU A 86 2.78 17.65 8.14
CA LEU A 86 2.21 17.14 6.90
C LEU A 86 3.20 16.32 6.06
N GLY A 87 4.45 16.76 5.94
CA GLY A 87 5.45 16.03 5.13
C GLY A 87 5.69 14.62 5.65
N GLU A 88 5.89 14.49 6.95
CA GLU A 88 6.06 13.20 7.64
C GLU A 88 4.80 12.33 7.56
N ASN A 89 3.62 12.92 7.73
CA ASN A 89 2.36 12.18 7.64
C ASN A 89 2.09 11.66 6.21
N LEU A 90 2.46 12.44 5.18
CA LEU A 90 2.41 12.03 3.78
C LEU A 90 3.38 10.87 3.52
N ALA A 91 4.60 10.98 4.03
CA ALA A 91 5.64 9.96 3.89
C ALA A 91 5.26 8.65 4.60
N ASP A 92 4.67 8.72 5.80
CA ASP A 92 4.12 7.54 6.50
C ASP A 92 3.03 6.83 5.70
N LEU A 93 2.05 7.59 5.21
CA LEU A 93 0.93 7.03 4.47
C LEU A 93 1.39 6.38 3.17
N ALA A 94 2.24 7.09 2.42
CA ALA A 94 2.79 6.61 1.16
C ALA A 94 3.71 5.40 1.36
N GLY A 95 4.61 5.48 2.34
CA GLY A 95 5.59 4.44 2.66
C GLY A 95 4.94 3.15 3.13
N LEU A 96 3.94 3.24 4.00
CA LEU A 96 3.21 2.07 4.47
C LEU A 96 2.41 1.40 3.35
N GLN A 97 1.79 2.18 2.46
CA GLN A 97 1.07 1.65 1.30
C GLN A 97 2.02 0.96 0.31
N ALA A 98 3.17 1.57 0.01
CA ALA A 98 4.19 0.99 -0.85
C ALA A 98 4.77 -0.30 -0.26
N ALA A 99 5.03 -0.32 1.04
CA ALA A 99 5.52 -1.50 1.75
C ALA A 99 4.53 -2.67 1.72
N LEU A 100 3.23 -2.39 1.87
CA LEU A 100 2.19 -3.41 1.77
C LEU A 100 2.09 -4.00 0.35
N ASP A 101 2.12 -3.14 -0.67
CA ASP A 101 2.17 -3.58 -2.07
C ASP A 101 3.40 -4.45 -2.36
N ALA A 102 4.57 -4.04 -1.85
CA ALA A 102 5.82 -4.77 -2.02
C ALA A 102 5.78 -6.13 -1.29
N TYR A 103 5.21 -6.17 -0.08
CA TYR A 103 4.96 -7.41 0.65
C TYR A 103 4.08 -8.35 -0.18
N HIS A 104 2.92 -7.90 -0.66
CA HIS A 104 2.02 -8.72 -1.49
C HIS A 104 2.69 -9.17 -2.79
N ALA A 105 3.50 -8.33 -3.42
CA ALA A 105 4.27 -8.70 -4.61
C ALA A 105 5.30 -9.81 -4.31
N SER A 106 5.97 -9.75 -3.16
CA SER A 106 6.97 -10.75 -2.74
C SER A 106 6.39 -12.16 -2.60
N LEU A 107 5.08 -12.28 -2.34
CA LEU A 107 4.38 -13.55 -2.24
C LEU A 107 4.21 -14.27 -3.58
N ASN A 108 4.44 -13.58 -4.71
CA ASN A 108 4.32 -14.15 -6.06
C ASN A 108 2.97 -14.87 -6.29
N GLY A 109 1.89 -14.31 -5.76
CA GLY A 109 0.53 -14.86 -5.87
C GLY A 109 0.23 -16.05 -4.95
N ARG A 110 1.18 -16.48 -4.11
CA ARG A 110 0.96 -17.52 -3.10
C ARG A 110 0.33 -16.91 -1.85
N PRO A 111 -0.50 -17.65 -1.11
CA PRO A 111 -0.96 -17.19 0.21
C PRO A 111 0.23 -17.11 1.17
N ALA A 112 0.24 -16.08 2.02
CA ALA A 112 1.18 -16.00 3.12
C ALA A 112 0.87 -17.07 4.18
N PRO A 113 1.88 -17.66 4.84
CA PRO A 113 1.64 -18.60 5.93
C PRO A 113 0.96 -17.90 7.11
N VAL A 114 0.07 -18.62 7.78
CA VAL A 114 -0.43 -18.25 9.11
C VAL A 114 0.61 -18.68 10.13
N ILE A 115 1.05 -17.76 10.98
CA ILE A 115 2.06 -17.98 12.01
C ILE A 115 1.47 -17.50 13.33
N ASP A 116 1.50 -18.34 14.35
CA ASP A 116 0.91 -18.07 15.68
C ASP A 116 -0.55 -17.60 15.63
N GLY A 117 -1.33 -18.15 14.70
CA GLY A 117 -2.74 -17.80 14.48
C GLY A 117 -2.97 -16.48 13.75
N LEU A 118 -1.92 -15.76 13.34
CA LEU A 118 -2.02 -14.49 12.63
C LEU A 118 -1.77 -14.65 11.13
N THR A 119 -2.57 -13.98 10.31
CA THR A 119 -2.34 -13.88 8.86
C THR A 119 -1.12 -13.02 8.55
N GLY A 120 -0.60 -13.13 7.32
CA GLY A 120 0.49 -12.28 6.85
C GLY A 120 0.20 -10.79 6.99
N ASP A 121 -0.96 -10.33 6.53
CA ASP A 121 -1.37 -8.92 6.62
C ASP A 121 -1.53 -8.47 8.09
N GLN A 122 -2.03 -9.33 8.98
CA GLN A 122 -2.09 -9.02 10.41
C GLN A 122 -0.69 -8.79 10.98
N ARG A 123 0.26 -9.70 10.69
CA ARG A 123 1.65 -9.56 11.14
C ARG A 123 2.32 -8.31 10.56
N PHE A 124 2.06 -7.98 9.30
CA PHE A 124 2.56 -6.76 8.67
C PHE A 124 2.11 -5.50 9.44
N PHE A 125 0.81 -5.35 9.71
CA PHE A 125 0.29 -4.18 10.42
C PHE A 125 0.70 -4.16 11.90
N ILE A 126 0.83 -5.32 12.55
CA ILE A 126 1.35 -5.41 13.92
C ILE A 126 2.82 -4.97 13.96
N ALA A 127 3.65 -5.42 13.02
CA ALA A 127 5.05 -5.02 12.94
C ALA A 127 5.18 -3.51 12.73
N TYR A 128 4.38 -2.92 11.83
CA TYR A 128 4.31 -1.47 11.67
C TYR A 128 3.91 -0.75 12.97
N ALA A 129 2.89 -1.23 13.68
CA ALA A 129 2.47 -0.61 14.93
C ALA A 129 3.57 -0.67 16.02
N GLN A 130 4.33 -1.77 16.07
CA GLN A 130 5.40 -1.98 17.05
C GLN A 130 6.58 -1.01 16.87
N THR A 131 6.88 -0.58 15.64
CA THR A 131 7.96 0.41 15.41
C THR A 131 7.66 1.78 16.03
N TRP A 132 6.38 2.06 16.30
CA TRP A 132 5.93 3.32 16.92
C TRP A 132 5.74 3.25 18.43
N ALA A 133 6.03 2.11 19.05
CA ALA A 133 5.95 1.93 20.50
C ALA A 133 6.90 2.91 21.21
N THR A 134 6.34 4.04 21.65
CA THR A 134 7.08 5.13 22.27
C THR A 134 6.31 5.66 23.47
N LYS A 135 7.04 6.12 24.49
CA LYS A 135 6.47 6.76 25.69
C LYS A 135 7.31 7.98 26.02
N MET A 136 6.66 9.12 26.22
CA MET A 136 7.34 10.39 26.49
C MET A 136 6.83 10.98 27.80
N ARG A 137 7.71 11.70 28.50
CA ARG A 137 7.30 12.58 29.60
C ARG A 137 6.49 13.74 29.03
N GLU A 138 5.50 14.22 29.75
CA GLU A 138 4.62 15.29 29.28
C GLU A 138 5.39 16.53 28.79
N ALA A 139 6.39 17.00 29.54
CA ALA A 139 7.20 18.15 29.14
C ALA A 139 7.91 17.94 27.79
N ALA A 140 8.45 16.74 27.56
CA ALA A 140 9.08 16.39 26.29
C ALA A 140 8.06 16.27 25.15
N LEU A 141 6.86 15.75 25.45
CA LEU A 141 5.76 15.68 24.48
C LEU A 141 5.29 17.07 24.06
N ARG A 142 5.14 18.01 25.01
CA ARG A 142 4.79 19.42 24.74
C ARG A 142 5.83 20.09 23.84
N GLN A 143 7.11 19.93 24.17
CA GLN A 143 8.20 20.45 23.33
C GLN A 143 8.13 19.86 21.93
N ARG A 144 7.98 18.53 21.82
CA ARG A 144 7.91 17.83 20.54
C ARG A 144 6.75 18.33 19.67
N ILE A 145 5.55 18.48 20.24
CA ILE A 145 4.37 18.99 19.52
C ILE A 145 4.61 20.41 18.97
N ALA A 146 5.39 21.23 19.68
CA ALA A 146 5.66 22.60 19.27
C ALA A 146 6.71 22.73 18.15
N THR A 147 7.63 21.77 18.01
CA THR A 147 8.83 21.96 17.16
C THR A 147 9.13 20.85 16.17
N ASP A 148 8.64 19.63 16.40
CA ASP A 148 8.99 18.46 15.58
C ASP A 148 8.03 18.36 14.38
N GLY A 149 8.60 18.09 13.19
CA GLY A 149 7.84 17.78 11.99
C GLY A 149 7.16 16.41 12.05
N HIS A 150 7.51 15.55 13.00
CA HIS A 150 6.86 14.26 13.17
C HIS A 150 5.71 14.33 14.16
N ALA A 151 4.55 13.79 13.77
CA ALA A 151 3.49 13.50 14.73
C ALA A 151 3.99 12.52 15.83
N PRO A 152 3.46 12.60 17.06
CA PRO A 152 3.76 11.61 18.10
C PRO A 152 3.51 10.18 17.61
N GLY A 153 4.36 9.23 18.01
CA GLY A 153 4.35 7.85 17.50
C GLY A 153 2.97 7.17 17.59
N MET A 154 2.22 7.43 18.66
CA MET A 154 0.86 6.90 18.82
C MET A 154 -0.11 7.32 17.70
N TYR A 155 0.10 8.49 17.07
CA TYR A 155 -0.69 8.96 15.93
C TYR A 155 -0.11 8.52 14.60
N ARG A 156 1.21 8.37 14.48
CA ARG A 156 1.85 7.75 13.30
C ARG A 156 1.37 6.31 13.11
N ALA A 157 1.22 5.54 14.19
CA ALA A 157 0.61 4.21 14.15
C ALA A 157 -0.84 4.21 13.60
N LEU A 158 -1.59 5.31 13.77
CA LEU A 158 -2.96 5.44 13.26
C LEU A 158 -3.03 5.69 11.75
N THR A 159 -1.90 5.82 11.05
CA THR A 159 -1.82 5.92 9.58
C THR A 159 -2.56 4.77 8.89
N VAL A 160 -2.58 3.58 9.51
CA VAL A 160 -3.31 2.39 9.02
C VAL A 160 -4.79 2.66 8.73
N ARG A 161 -5.41 3.63 9.41
CA ARG A 161 -6.83 4.00 9.24
C ARG A 161 -7.13 4.58 7.86
N ASN A 162 -6.11 5.02 7.12
CA ASN A 162 -6.24 5.49 5.74
C ASN A 162 -6.04 4.37 4.70
N ILE A 163 -5.80 3.12 5.13
CA ILE A 163 -5.52 1.97 4.25
C ILE A 163 -6.69 0.97 4.32
N ASP A 164 -7.41 0.82 3.20
CA ASP A 164 -8.59 -0.07 3.14
C ASP A 164 -8.29 -1.53 3.53
N ALA A 165 -7.09 -2.02 3.23
CA ALA A 165 -6.67 -3.38 3.57
C ALA A 165 -6.64 -3.63 5.09
N TRP A 166 -6.35 -2.59 5.89
CA TRP A 166 -6.34 -2.71 7.35
C TRP A 166 -7.73 -3.04 7.90
N TYR A 167 -8.77 -2.39 7.37
CA TYR A 167 -10.17 -2.68 7.75
C TYR A 167 -10.56 -4.13 7.45
N GLN A 168 -10.12 -4.66 6.30
CA GLN A 168 -10.39 -6.05 5.91
C GLN A 168 -9.60 -7.03 6.80
N THR A 169 -8.36 -6.68 7.13
CA THR A 169 -7.42 -7.53 7.88
C THR A 169 -7.88 -7.76 9.33
N PHE A 170 -8.41 -6.72 9.97
CA PHE A 170 -8.88 -6.77 11.36
C PHE A 170 -10.40 -6.77 11.49
N ASN A 171 -11.13 -6.84 10.37
CA ASN A 171 -12.59 -6.77 10.34
C ASN A 171 -13.16 -5.56 11.10
N VAL A 172 -12.57 -4.39 10.85
CA VAL A 172 -12.86 -3.15 11.59
C VAL A 172 -14.27 -2.66 11.26
N GLN A 173 -15.07 -2.41 12.30
CA GLN A 173 -16.49 -2.06 12.20
C GLN A 173 -16.74 -0.55 12.34
N PRO A 174 -17.83 -0.01 11.74
CA PRO A 174 -18.18 1.41 11.83
C PRO A 174 -18.34 1.95 13.26
N SER A 175 -18.67 1.10 14.23
CA SER A 175 -18.84 1.47 15.63
C SER A 175 -17.54 1.58 16.42
N GLU A 176 -16.40 1.18 15.84
CA GLU A 176 -15.12 1.17 16.54
C GLU A 176 -14.43 2.53 16.51
N THR A 177 -13.73 2.87 17.59
CA THR A 177 -13.08 4.18 17.79
C THR A 177 -12.12 4.56 16.65
N LEU A 178 -11.42 3.58 16.07
CA LEU A 178 -10.44 3.83 15.02
C LEU A 178 -11.04 3.82 13.62
N TYR A 179 -12.35 3.64 13.47
CA TYR A 179 -12.98 3.64 12.16
C TYR A 179 -12.94 5.03 11.51
N LEU A 180 -12.66 5.08 10.21
CA LEU A 180 -12.96 6.23 9.34
C LEU A 180 -13.92 5.78 8.24
N THR A 181 -14.93 6.61 7.95
CA THR A 181 -15.78 6.39 6.78
C THR A 181 -14.93 6.43 5.50
N PRO A 182 -15.32 5.73 4.43
CA PRO A 182 -14.54 5.69 3.19
C PRO A 182 -14.18 7.07 2.63
N GLU A 183 -15.03 8.08 2.83
CA GLU A 183 -14.87 9.46 2.35
C GLU A 183 -13.81 10.24 3.13
N HIS A 184 -13.59 9.88 4.40
CA HIS A 184 -12.60 10.51 5.27
C HIS A 184 -11.23 9.83 5.23
N ARG A 185 -11.08 8.76 4.43
CA ARG A 185 -9.78 8.10 4.23
C ARG A 185 -8.98 8.84 3.17
N VAL A 186 -7.85 9.40 3.57
CA VAL A 186 -6.94 10.11 2.68
C VAL A 186 -6.24 9.15 1.72
N ARG A 187 -6.17 9.54 0.44
CA ARG A 187 -5.56 8.74 -0.63
C ARG A 187 -4.79 9.64 -1.59
N VAL A 188 -3.48 9.68 -1.41
CA VAL A 188 -2.58 10.54 -2.20
C VAL A 188 -2.11 9.79 -3.46
N TRP A 189 -1.32 8.73 -3.28
CA TRP A 189 -0.66 8.00 -4.37
C TRP A 189 -1.44 6.78 -4.88
N TYR A 190 -2.49 6.42 -4.15
CA TYR A 190 -3.27 5.21 -4.40
C TYR A 190 -4.71 5.55 -4.78
N GLY A 191 -4.99 5.49 -6.08
CA GLY A 191 -6.36 5.51 -6.57
C GLY A 191 -7.13 4.25 -6.18
N SER A 192 -8.45 4.37 -5.98
CA SER A 192 -9.33 3.23 -5.72
C SER A 192 -9.07 2.09 -6.72
N ARG A 193 -9.08 0.82 -6.24
CA ARG A 193 -8.99 -0.35 -7.14
C ARG A 193 -10.01 -0.29 -8.29
N ALA A 194 -11.15 0.40 -8.07
CA ALA A 194 -12.14 0.71 -9.11
C ALA A 194 -11.58 1.58 -10.25
N ARG A 195 -10.80 2.63 -9.97
CA ARG A 195 -10.09 3.43 -10.99
C ARG A 195 -9.04 2.61 -11.72
N ARG A 196 -8.27 1.76 -11.02
CA ARG A 196 -7.26 0.87 -11.67
C ARG A 196 -7.92 -0.17 -12.61
N ARG A 197 -9.08 -0.73 -12.24
CA ARG A 197 -9.88 -1.62 -13.12
C ARG A 197 -10.45 -0.88 -14.34
N ARG A 198 -10.91 0.37 -14.17
CA ARG A 198 -11.44 1.20 -15.27
C ARG A 198 -10.33 1.61 -16.26
N ALA A 199 -9.15 1.96 -15.76
CA ALA A 199 -7.96 2.26 -16.58
C ALA A 199 -7.46 1.03 -17.37
N ARG A 200 -7.46 -0.17 -16.76
CA ARG A 200 -7.14 -1.42 -17.46
C ARG A 200 -8.17 -1.76 -18.56
N ARG A 201 -9.47 -1.51 -18.32
CA ARG A 201 -10.52 -1.69 -19.34
C ARG A 201 -10.36 -0.72 -20.52
N HIS A 202 -9.96 0.52 -20.29
CA HIS A 202 -9.71 1.48 -21.37
C HIS A 202 -8.44 1.18 -22.18
N ARG A 203 -7.42 0.58 -21.58
CA ARG A 203 -6.24 0.07 -22.34
C ARG A 203 -6.55 -1.14 -23.22
N CYS A 204 -7.56 -1.94 -22.89
CA CYS A 204 -8.06 -3.00 -23.78
C CYS A 204 -8.95 -2.49 -24.92
N ALA A 205 -9.40 -1.23 -24.90
CA ALA A 205 -10.29 -0.69 -25.93
C ALA A 205 -9.56 -0.15 -27.19
N VAL A 206 -8.23 -0.15 -27.21
CA VAL A 206 -7.40 0.24 -28.37
C VAL A 206 -6.92 -0.99 -29.16
N CYS A 207 -7.77 -2.00 -29.26
CA CYS A 207 -7.62 -3.07 -30.24
C CYS A 207 -9.01 -3.39 -30.81
N LEU A 208 -9.51 -2.49 -31.66
CA LEU A 208 -10.65 -2.77 -32.53
C LEU A 208 -10.18 -3.71 -33.66
N ILE A 209 -9.91 -4.97 -33.31
CA ILE A 209 -9.97 -6.07 -34.27
C ILE A 209 -11.31 -6.77 -33.99
N PRO A 210 -12.31 -6.67 -34.87
CA PRO A 210 -13.56 -7.38 -34.66
C PRO A 210 -13.28 -8.89 -34.71
N CYS A 211 -13.50 -9.55 -33.58
CA CYS A 211 -13.53 -11.01 -33.51
C CYS A 211 -14.72 -11.48 -34.36
N GLN A 212 -14.45 -11.98 -35.57
CA GLN A 212 -15.48 -12.64 -36.37
C GLN A 212 -15.86 -13.97 -35.71
N PRO A 213 -17.15 -14.27 -35.55
CA PRO A 213 -17.57 -15.57 -35.05
C PRO A 213 -17.21 -16.67 -36.07
N PRO A 214 -16.85 -17.89 -35.62
CA PRO A 214 -16.49 -18.97 -36.53
C PRO A 214 -17.71 -19.36 -37.38
N ARG A 215 -17.59 -19.21 -38.70
CA ARG A 215 -18.60 -19.66 -39.67
C ARG A 215 -18.76 -21.17 -39.59
N SER A 216 -19.97 -21.61 -39.35
CA SER A 216 -20.36 -23.01 -39.36
C SER A 216 -20.56 -23.57 -40.78
N ARG A 217 -20.04 -24.80 -40.98
CA ARG A 217 -20.43 -25.86 -41.95
C ARG A 217 -20.09 -25.66 -43.44
N ARG A 218 -19.38 -26.65 -44.02
CA ARG A 218 -20.02 -27.81 -44.68
C ARG A 218 -19.03 -28.94 -44.97
N ALA A 219 -19.57 -30.15 -44.95
CA ALA A 219 -18.92 -31.42 -45.18
C ALA A 219 -18.39 -31.56 -46.62
N GLY A 220 -17.19 -32.13 -46.74
CA GLY A 220 -16.64 -32.68 -47.97
C GLY A 220 -15.93 -33.99 -47.61
N ARG A 221 -16.47 -35.11 -48.09
CA ARG A 221 -15.89 -36.44 -47.99
C ARG A 221 -14.49 -36.43 -48.62
N ASP A 222 -13.51 -37.03 -47.96
CA ASP A 222 -12.58 -37.87 -48.72
C ASP A 222 -12.03 -39.04 -47.90
N ARG A 223 -12.04 -40.20 -48.55
CA ARG A 223 -11.74 -41.52 -47.99
C ARG A 223 -10.23 -41.76 -48.08
N ARG A 224 -9.55 -42.06 -46.97
CA ARG A 224 -8.33 -42.88 -46.97
C ARG A 224 -8.29 -43.80 -45.74
N SER A 225 -8.02 -45.07 -46.02
CA SER A 225 -8.12 -46.26 -45.17
C SER A 225 -7.13 -46.29 -43.99
N PRO A 226 -7.42 -47.03 -42.91
CA PRO A 226 -6.52 -47.20 -41.77
C PRO A 226 -5.41 -48.23 -42.04
N PRO A 227 -4.20 -48.08 -41.43
CA PRO A 227 -3.16 -49.10 -41.49
C PRO A 227 -3.49 -50.30 -40.55
N PRO A 228 -2.98 -51.50 -40.85
CA PRO A 228 -3.31 -52.73 -40.12
C PRO A 228 -2.59 -52.85 -38.77
N PRO A 229 -3.12 -53.66 -37.82
CA PRO A 229 -2.57 -53.80 -36.48
C PRO A 229 -1.31 -54.67 -36.47
N ARG A 230 -0.24 -54.21 -35.79
CA ARG A 230 0.91 -55.06 -35.47
C ARG A 230 0.65 -55.83 -34.16
N ARG A 231 0.84 -57.15 -34.27
CA ARG A 231 0.72 -58.16 -33.21
C ARG A 231 1.84 -58.06 -32.18
N ARG A 232 1.51 -58.57 -30.99
CA ARG A 232 2.31 -58.78 -29.77
C ARG A 232 3.46 -59.77 -29.96
N GLY A 233 4.54 -59.56 -29.21
CA GLY A 233 5.48 -60.55 -28.64
C GLY A 233 6.17 -59.85 -27.46
N ALA A 234 5.98 -60.24 -26.19
CA ALA A 234 6.37 -61.46 -25.46
C ALA A 234 7.84 -61.46 -25.00
N GLY A 235 8.03 -61.27 -23.68
CA GLY A 235 9.19 -61.70 -22.87
C GLY A 235 10.43 -60.80 -22.91
N TRP A 236 11.23 -60.62 -21.85
CA TRP A 236 11.36 -61.25 -20.53
C TRP A 236 12.00 -60.24 -19.54
N GLN A 237 11.76 -60.51 -18.25
CA GLN A 237 12.48 -60.17 -17.00
C GLN A 237 13.55 -59.07 -17.02
#